data_AF-A0A9E5YD86-F1
#
_entry.id   AF-A0A9E5YD86-F1
#
_cell.length_a   1.000
_cell.length_b   1.000
_cell.length_c   1.000
_cell.angle_alpha   90.00
_cell.angle_beta   90.00
_cell.angle_gamma   90.00
#
_symmetry.space_group_name_H-M   'P 1'
#
loop_
_entity.id
_entity.type
_entity.pdbx_description
1 polymer ?
#
loop_
_entity_poly.entity_id
_entity_poly.type
_entity_poly.pdbx_seq_one_letter_code
_entity_poly.pdbx_strand_id
1 'polypeptide(L)'
;MRTLELWTDSFHEGEWFMHNIKKLCGASSCHYIHNFIPSYTVELDPANNIEMIVYGSYKSWENIPSKINTLLEMGKPDIILYERESDEIILAIEETAAVPTGNQALQRCERIFGSAYLKIPFIYLLPEYGLHKDGNVRRASIWPTLLGLKLSLQFQVPSISLLYSDIDNPEDYSKGTGLDMLFQYTYYLIKQHLGVMDKSEYQKLTALTTDIITEMCAFVISQFDKIIRFFPDLLRFKKKAFAILLAHRILDKESKDVDITIDKFLLWPLTKDRGIPAEFKDVSLGAINNNDFLLAIDDCVRKNKGYVLSQGVGTRPQSKKDISGWFKIQSAFSKQLNLPYKKPSADLKKTDKGNYHITTSKNITYLIDALEDIDNAYAAAFPQHGLSLNKLLINTAALPVFLYICNSLKPRRMFGDPFTGQFAAFANIFCYSGTYRKIRNAIIYLPYQSAGCFYDKDKKLTRNKGTAIYSLLADIVICNDGYVVSFQDKGKLYGKENTL
;
A
#
# COMPACT_ATOMS: atom_id res chain seq x y z
N MET A 1 4.28 17.31 -33.95
CA MET A 1 3.93 17.66 -32.56
C MET A 1 3.08 16.51 -32.05
N ARG A 2 3.44 15.90 -30.93
CA ARG A 2 2.61 14.88 -30.25
C ARG A 2 1.82 15.55 -29.13
N THR A 3 0.63 15.03 -28.83
CA THR A 3 -0.24 15.57 -27.78
C THR A 3 -0.34 14.58 -26.61
N LEU A 4 0.00 15.06 -25.41
CA LEU A 4 -0.14 14.35 -24.15
C LEU A 4 -1.30 14.95 -23.34
N GLU A 5 -2.01 14.10 -22.61
CA GLU A 5 -3.08 14.49 -21.70
C GLU A 5 -2.55 14.39 -20.25
N LEU A 6 -2.73 15.45 -19.47
CA LEU A 6 -2.41 15.50 -18.05
C LEU A 6 -3.72 15.53 -17.25
N TRP A 7 -4.10 14.39 -16.69
CA TRP A 7 -5.31 14.22 -15.90
C TRP A 7 -5.02 14.40 -14.41
N THR A 8 -5.76 15.27 -13.71
CA THR A 8 -5.48 15.62 -12.31
C THR A 8 -6.72 15.62 -11.41
N ASP A 9 -6.55 15.71 -10.08
CA ASP A 9 -7.68 15.91 -9.15
C ASP A 9 -8.16 17.37 -9.12
N SER A 10 -7.28 18.32 -9.47
CA SER A 10 -7.61 19.73 -9.67
C SER A 10 -6.76 20.41 -10.75
N PHE A 11 -7.29 21.45 -11.42
CA PHE A 11 -6.50 22.25 -12.38
C PHE A 11 -5.24 22.85 -11.73
N HIS A 12 -5.27 23.14 -10.42
CA HIS A 12 -4.14 23.67 -9.68
C HIS A 12 -2.93 22.70 -9.66
N GLU A 13 -3.17 21.40 -9.44
CA GLU A 13 -2.11 20.37 -9.55
C GLU A 13 -1.53 20.31 -10.97
N GLY A 14 -2.38 20.46 -11.99
CA GLY A 14 -1.95 20.46 -13.39
C GLY A 14 -1.10 21.69 -13.73
N GLU A 15 -1.51 22.88 -13.27
CA GLU A 15 -0.72 24.11 -13.40
C GLU A 15 0.61 24.03 -12.64
N TRP A 16 0.62 23.47 -11.42
CA TRP A 16 1.84 23.23 -10.62
C TRP A 16 2.81 22.29 -11.33
N PHE A 17 2.30 21.18 -11.88
CA PHE A 17 3.10 20.23 -12.66
C PHE A 17 3.71 20.91 -13.89
N MET A 18 2.88 21.61 -14.67
CA MET A 18 3.31 22.30 -15.88
C MET A 18 4.27 23.46 -15.60
N HIS A 19 4.09 24.20 -14.50
CA HIS A 19 5.01 25.24 -14.07
C HIS A 19 6.43 24.72 -13.81
N ASN A 20 6.56 23.48 -13.30
CA ASN A 20 7.85 22.89 -13.02
C ASN A 20 8.46 22.16 -14.23
N ILE A 21 7.70 21.39 -15.00
CA ILE A 21 8.19 20.75 -16.23
C ILE A 21 8.76 21.79 -17.22
N LYS A 22 8.12 22.96 -17.36
CA LYS A 22 8.59 24.04 -18.23
C LYS A 22 9.98 24.57 -17.88
N LYS A 23 10.45 24.42 -16.63
CA LYS A 23 11.81 24.84 -16.22
C LYS A 23 12.90 23.95 -16.81
N LEU A 24 12.53 22.76 -17.30
CA LEU A 24 13.39 21.78 -17.94
C LEU A 24 13.25 21.75 -19.46
N CYS A 25 12.32 22.56 -20.00
CA CYS A 25 12.02 22.68 -21.43
C CYS A 25 12.61 23.99 -21.99
N GLY A 26 12.62 24.11 -23.31
CA GLY A 26 12.97 25.34 -24.04
C GLY A 26 11.83 26.36 -24.04
N ALA A 27 11.47 26.86 -25.23
CA ALA A 27 10.33 27.75 -25.36
C ALA A 27 9.02 27.09 -24.89
N SER A 28 8.12 27.87 -24.28
CA SER A 28 6.77 27.40 -23.98
C SER A 28 5.71 28.48 -24.16
N SER A 29 4.51 28.04 -24.53
CA SER A 29 3.32 28.88 -24.65
C SER A 29 2.17 28.28 -23.84
N CYS A 30 1.06 29.00 -23.75
CA CYS A 30 -0.21 28.51 -23.19
C CYS A 30 -1.36 29.11 -24.00
N HIS A 31 -2.35 28.30 -24.32
CA HIS A 31 -3.65 28.73 -24.80
C HIS A 31 -4.76 27.94 -24.11
N TYR A 32 -6.00 28.39 -24.22
CA TYR A 32 -7.13 27.76 -23.52
C TYR A 32 -8.12 27.17 -24.52
N ILE A 33 -8.20 25.84 -24.57
CA ILE A 33 -9.24 25.13 -25.32
C ILE A 33 -10.58 25.39 -24.61
N HIS A 34 -11.60 25.75 -25.39
CA HIS A 34 -12.92 26.18 -24.90
C HIS A 34 -12.90 27.31 -23.85
N ASN A 35 -11.85 28.14 -23.82
CA ASN A 35 -11.62 29.22 -22.84
C ASN A 35 -11.37 28.78 -21.38
N PHE A 36 -11.19 27.49 -21.08
CA PHE A 36 -10.90 27.05 -19.69
C PHE A 36 -9.95 25.86 -19.55
N ILE A 37 -9.70 25.08 -20.61
CA ILE A 37 -8.81 23.91 -20.56
C ILE A 37 -7.40 24.38 -20.97
N PRO A 38 -6.39 24.39 -20.07
CA PRO A 38 -5.04 24.80 -20.44
C PRO A 38 -4.43 23.81 -21.44
N SER A 39 -3.95 24.31 -22.57
CA SER A 39 -3.08 23.56 -23.49
C SER A 39 -1.75 24.30 -23.63
N TYR A 40 -0.68 23.58 -23.30
CA TYR A 40 0.69 24.10 -23.29
C TYR A 40 1.50 23.46 -24.41
N THR A 41 2.04 24.28 -25.33
CA THR A 41 3.12 23.82 -26.20
C THR A 41 4.44 24.00 -25.46
N VAL A 42 5.26 22.95 -25.40
CA VAL A 42 6.61 22.99 -24.83
C VAL A 42 7.63 22.35 -25.76
N GLU A 43 8.78 23.00 -25.89
CA GLU A 43 9.94 22.52 -26.64
C GLU A 43 10.77 21.58 -25.73
N LEU A 44 10.81 20.28 -26.05
CA LEU A 44 11.67 19.31 -25.33
C LEU A 44 13.13 19.40 -25.79
N ASP A 45 13.32 19.72 -27.07
CA ASP A 45 14.58 20.04 -27.72
C ASP A 45 14.26 20.78 -29.05
N PRO A 46 15.25 21.37 -29.75
CA PRO A 46 15.00 22.19 -30.94
C PRO A 46 14.27 21.49 -32.11
N ALA A 47 14.19 20.16 -32.12
CA ALA A 47 13.44 19.40 -33.13
C ALA A 47 12.07 18.90 -32.61
N ASN A 48 11.90 18.76 -31.30
CA ASN A 48 10.77 18.07 -30.68
C ASN A 48 9.90 18.99 -29.82
N ASN A 49 8.74 19.37 -30.37
CA ASN A 49 7.67 20.06 -29.65
C ASN A 49 6.54 19.09 -29.30
N ILE A 50 6.05 19.20 -28.06
CA ILE A 50 4.83 18.51 -27.60
C ILE A 50 3.76 19.51 -27.17
N GLU A 51 2.51 19.07 -27.25
CA GLU A 51 1.37 19.71 -26.63
C GLU A 51 1.00 18.93 -25.36
N MET A 52 0.74 19.63 -24.25
CA MET A 52 0.21 19.05 -23.02
C MET A 52 -1.11 19.71 -22.65
N ILE A 53 -2.20 18.94 -22.73
CA ILE A 53 -3.56 19.37 -22.41
C ILE A 53 -3.88 18.98 -20.97
N VAL A 54 -4.23 19.95 -20.12
CA VAL A 54 -4.51 19.73 -18.70
C VAL A 54 -6.01 19.54 -18.47
N TYR A 55 -6.37 18.36 -17.99
CA TYR A 55 -7.71 18.00 -17.52
C TYR A 55 -7.73 18.04 -15.99
N GLY A 56 -8.49 18.96 -15.41
CA GLY A 56 -8.74 19.00 -13.97
C GLY A 56 -9.56 17.81 -13.45
N SER A 57 -10.13 17.91 -12.24
CA SER A 57 -10.77 16.80 -11.51
C SER A 57 -11.43 15.73 -12.36
N TYR A 58 -10.94 14.48 -12.24
CA TYR A 58 -11.45 13.29 -12.95
C TYR A 58 -12.98 13.21 -13.07
N LYS A 59 -13.73 13.62 -12.04
CA LYS A 59 -15.21 13.56 -12.02
C LYS A 59 -15.91 14.54 -12.97
N SER A 60 -15.20 15.52 -13.51
CA SER A 60 -15.73 16.55 -14.39
C SER A 60 -15.80 16.12 -15.85
N TRP A 61 -15.35 14.90 -16.19
CA TRP A 61 -15.17 14.43 -17.55
C TRP A 61 -15.91 13.11 -17.78
N GLU A 62 -16.65 13.02 -18.89
CA GLU A 62 -17.39 11.80 -19.26
C GLU A 62 -16.51 10.80 -20.03
N ASN A 63 -15.55 11.30 -20.83
CA ASN A 63 -14.76 10.51 -21.78
C ASN A 63 -13.36 10.12 -21.27
N ILE A 64 -13.25 9.78 -19.99
CA ILE A 64 -12.01 9.31 -19.36
C ILE A 64 -11.53 8.01 -20.06
N PRO A 65 -10.26 7.91 -20.51
CA PRO A 65 -9.69 6.69 -21.07
C PRO A 65 -9.89 5.44 -20.19
N SER A 66 -10.10 4.28 -20.81
CA SER A 66 -10.37 3.03 -20.09
C SER A 66 -9.21 2.58 -19.19
N LYS A 67 -7.95 2.79 -19.62
CA LYS A 67 -6.76 2.53 -18.79
C LYS A 67 -6.68 3.45 -17.58
N ILE A 68 -7.05 4.72 -17.73
CA ILE A 68 -7.14 5.65 -16.60
C ILE A 68 -8.22 5.17 -15.64
N ASN A 69 -9.44 4.87 -16.11
CA ASN A 69 -10.51 4.32 -15.27
C ASN A 69 -10.09 3.05 -14.52
N THR A 70 -9.36 2.14 -15.17
CA THR A 70 -8.82 0.91 -14.56
C THR A 70 -7.85 1.22 -13.40
N LEU A 71 -6.97 2.23 -13.57
CA LEU A 71 -6.11 2.70 -12.49
C LEU A 71 -6.91 3.39 -11.37
N LEU A 72 -7.93 4.19 -11.71
CA LEU A 72 -8.80 4.87 -10.74
C LEU A 72 -9.56 3.90 -9.82
N GLU A 73 -9.97 2.73 -10.34
CA GLU A 73 -10.61 1.66 -9.56
C GLU A 73 -9.67 1.04 -8.51
N MET A 74 -8.39 0.86 -8.88
CA MET A 74 -7.34 0.37 -7.98
C MET A 74 -6.96 1.42 -6.92
N GLY A 75 -6.86 2.69 -7.34
CA GLY A 75 -6.69 3.82 -6.45
C GLY A 75 -6.27 5.09 -7.20
N LYS A 76 -7.20 6.06 -7.32
CA LYS A 76 -7.00 7.40 -7.90
C LYS A 76 -5.71 8.09 -7.42
N PRO A 77 -4.65 8.21 -8.24
CA PRO A 77 -3.52 9.11 -7.99
C PRO A 77 -3.96 10.57 -8.17
N ASP A 78 -3.11 11.52 -7.81
CA ASP A 78 -3.47 12.93 -7.93
C ASP A 78 -3.18 13.44 -9.36
N ILE A 79 -2.14 12.92 -10.03
CA ILE A 79 -1.79 13.25 -11.43
C ILE A 79 -1.56 11.96 -12.24
N ILE A 80 -2.04 11.92 -13.49
CA ILE A 80 -1.77 10.89 -14.50
C ILE A 80 -1.36 11.57 -15.81
N LEU A 81 -0.18 11.22 -16.34
CA LEU A 81 0.30 11.61 -17.66
C LEU A 81 0.06 10.49 -18.66
N TYR A 82 -0.61 10.80 -19.77
CA TYR A 82 -1.13 9.81 -20.72
C TYR A 82 -0.97 10.27 -22.18
N GLU A 83 -0.60 9.36 -23.08
CA GLU A 83 -0.56 9.61 -24.53
C GLU A 83 -1.79 8.97 -25.20
N ARG A 84 -2.63 9.80 -25.84
CA ARG A 84 -3.90 9.34 -26.42
C ARG A 84 -3.73 8.45 -27.66
N GLU A 85 -2.66 8.69 -28.43
CA GLU A 85 -2.40 7.98 -29.70
C GLU A 85 -1.98 6.52 -29.48
N SER A 86 -1.14 6.26 -28.48
CA SER A 86 -0.69 4.91 -28.08
C SER A 86 -1.62 4.26 -27.04
N ASP A 87 -2.56 5.02 -26.48
CA ASP A 87 -3.34 4.67 -25.30
C ASP A 87 -2.41 4.22 -24.16
N GLU A 88 -1.35 4.96 -23.84
CA GLU A 88 -0.38 4.57 -22.79
C GLU A 88 -0.32 5.59 -21.64
N ILE A 89 -0.35 5.10 -20.40
CA ILE A 89 -0.09 5.91 -19.21
C ILE A 89 1.44 5.92 -19.01
N ILE A 90 2.05 7.06 -19.28
CA ILE A 90 3.50 7.28 -19.17
C ILE A 90 3.92 7.27 -17.70
N LEU A 91 3.13 7.92 -16.84
CA LEU A 91 3.46 8.12 -15.44
C LEU A 91 2.20 8.43 -14.61
N ALA A 92 2.13 7.91 -13.39
CA ALA A 92 1.19 8.34 -12.37
C ALA A 92 1.95 8.91 -11.16
N ILE A 93 1.42 9.97 -10.55
CA ILE A 93 2.03 10.67 -9.42
C ILE A 93 1.00 10.83 -8.30
N GLU A 94 1.46 10.57 -7.08
CA GLU A 94 0.80 10.92 -5.83
C GLU A 94 1.59 12.05 -5.16
N GLU A 95 0.89 13.06 -4.67
CA GLU A 95 1.47 14.15 -3.89
C GLU A 95 0.76 14.24 -2.53
N THR A 96 1.49 14.53 -1.45
CA THR A 96 0.86 14.76 -0.15
C THR A 96 1.55 15.85 0.65
N ALA A 97 0.94 17.02 0.74
CA ALA A 97 1.44 18.13 1.55
C ALA A 97 1.55 17.83 3.06
N ALA A 98 0.89 16.79 3.57
CA ALA A 98 0.89 16.41 4.99
C ALA A 98 1.81 15.21 5.25
N VAL A 99 2.62 15.25 6.32
CA VAL A 99 3.49 14.09 6.59
C VAL A 99 2.73 12.81 6.90
N PRO A 100 3.09 11.72 6.21
CA PRO A 100 2.59 10.38 6.49
C PRO A 100 3.07 9.85 7.86
N THR A 101 2.35 10.17 8.95
CA THR A 101 2.65 9.66 10.30
C THR A 101 1.71 8.53 10.75
N GLY A 102 2.24 7.56 11.49
CA GLY A 102 1.48 6.41 11.97
C GLY A 102 0.76 5.67 10.84
N ASN A 103 -0.53 5.38 11.03
CA ASN A 103 -1.33 4.69 10.01
C ASN A 103 -1.62 5.54 8.76
N GLN A 104 -1.52 6.88 8.80
CA GLN A 104 -1.75 7.70 7.60
C GLN A 104 -0.70 7.45 6.52
N ALA A 105 0.50 7.00 6.89
CA ALA A 105 1.56 6.67 5.94
C ALA A 105 1.21 5.60 4.94
N LEU A 106 0.31 4.71 5.34
CA LEU A 106 -0.07 3.56 4.57
C LEU A 106 -1.34 3.81 3.74
N GLN A 107 -1.91 5.02 3.85
CA GLN A 107 -3.19 5.39 3.23
C GLN A 107 -3.17 5.43 1.69
N ARG A 108 -1.97 5.49 1.08
CA ARG A 108 -1.75 5.61 -0.36
C ARG A 108 -1.07 4.40 -0.99
N CYS A 109 -0.68 3.42 -0.19
CA CYS A 109 0.09 2.28 -0.66
C CYS A 109 -0.66 1.38 -1.67
N GLU A 110 -2.00 1.45 -1.72
CA GLU A 110 -2.78 0.79 -2.77
C GLU A 110 -2.64 1.46 -4.14
N ARG A 111 -2.34 2.77 -4.20
CA ARG A 111 -2.08 3.52 -5.45
C ARG A 111 -0.73 3.10 -6.06
N ILE A 112 0.29 2.96 -5.21
CA ILE A 112 1.61 2.42 -5.57
C ILE A 112 1.46 0.99 -6.11
N PHE A 113 0.77 0.11 -5.35
CA PHE A 113 0.54 -1.27 -5.79
C PHE A 113 -0.30 -1.36 -7.07
N GLY A 114 -1.39 -0.61 -7.18
CA GLY A 114 -2.27 -0.63 -8.34
C GLY A 114 -1.55 -0.24 -9.63
N SER A 115 -0.72 0.80 -9.56
CA SER A 115 0.11 1.24 -10.68
C SER A 115 1.15 0.18 -11.06
N ALA A 116 1.88 -0.36 -10.09
CA ALA A 116 2.87 -1.42 -10.35
C ALA A 116 2.23 -2.69 -10.95
N TYR A 117 1.06 -3.10 -10.44
CA TYR A 117 0.28 -4.23 -10.94
C TYR A 117 -0.17 -4.02 -12.40
N LEU A 118 -0.58 -2.80 -12.75
CA LEU A 118 -0.95 -2.38 -14.10
C LEU A 118 0.26 -2.04 -14.99
N LYS A 119 1.50 -2.23 -14.51
CA LYS A 119 2.77 -1.89 -15.20
C LYS A 119 2.94 -0.40 -15.54
N ILE A 120 2.35 0.47 -14.72
CA ILE A 120 2.41 1.93 -14.85
C ILE A 120 3.52 2.47 -13.92
N PRO A 121 4.48 3.27 -14.44
CA PRO A 121 5.44 4.00 -13.60
C PRO A 121 4.73 4.87 -12.58
N PHE A 122 5.19 4.82 -11.33
CA PHE A 122 4.58 5.53 -10.20
C PHE A 122 5.61 6.27 -9.37
N ILE A 123 5.29 7.51 -9.00
CA ILE A 123 6.07 8.30 -8.05
C ILE A 123 5.16 8.78 -6.92
N TYR A 124 5.55 8.50 -5.69
CA TYR A 124 4.97 9.11 -4.50
C TYR A 124 5.88 10.22 -4.01
N LEU A 125 5.46 11.49 -4.12
CA LEU A 125 6.14 12.62 -3.51
C LEU A 125 5.52 12.88 -2.13
N LEU A 126 6.35 12.84 -1.08
CA LEU A 126 5.92 13.02 0.30
C LEU A 126 6.96 13.84 1.10
N PRO A 127 6.54 14.63 2.10
CA PRO A 127 7.47 15.30 2.98
C PRO A 127 8.11 14.28 3.92
N GLU A 128 9.41 14.42 4.14
CA GLU A 128 10.13 13.66 5.16
C GLU A 128 9.74 14.10 6.57
N TYR A 129 9.54 15.40 6.82
CA TYR A 129 9.25 15.98 8.13
C TYR A 129 8.04 16.92 8.11
N GLY A 130 7.24 16.89 9.16
CA GLY A 130 5.93 17.56 9.19
C GLY A 130 5.43 17.86 10.59
N LEU A 131 4.60 18.90 10.69
CA LEU A 131 4.14 19.44 11.97
C LEU A 131 2.87 18.74 12.42
N HIS A 132 2.95 18.02 13.53
CA HIS A 132 1.77 17.47 14.16
C HIS A 132 1.05 18.51 15.04
N LYS A 133 -0.24 18.29 15.32
CA LYS A 133 -1.14 19.22 16.04
C LYS A 133 -0.77 19.51 17.50
N ASP A 134 0.23 18.80 18.03
CA ASP A 134 0.83 19.01 19.35
C ASP A 134 2.11 19.89 19.29
N GLY A 135 2.47 20.40 18.10
CA GLY A 135 3.67 21.20 17.85
C GLY A 135 4.93 20.36 17.58
N ASN A 136 4.86 19.03 17.68
CA ASN A 136 6.01 18.17 17.47
C ASN A 136 6.24 17.89 15.98
N VAL A 137 7.50 18.01 15.53
CA VAL A 137 7.93 17.52 14.22
C VAL A 137 7.91 15.99 14.23
N ARG A 138 7.39 15.39 13.16
CA ARG A 138 7.35 13.94 12.95
C ARG A 138 7.92 13.58 11.59
N ARG A 139 8.52 12.39 11.49
CA ARG A 139 9.11 11.86 10.26
C ARG A 139 8.16 10.90 9.54
N ALA A 140 8.24 10.87 8.21
CA ALA A 140 7.54 9.92 7.36
C ALA A 140 7.92 8.47 7.66
N SER A 141 6.98 7.53 7.48
CA SER A 141 7.24 6.09 7.68
C SER A 141 8.02 5.45 6.52
N ILE A 142 8.83 4.43 6.82
CA ILE A 142 9.58 3.63 5.81
C ILE A 142 8.70 2.80 4.87
N TRP A 143 7.44 2.53 5.24
CA TRP A 143 6.65 1.50 4.57
C TRP A 143 6.31 1.78 3.09
N PRO A 144 5.96 3.02 2.67
CA PRO A 144 5.78 3.33 1.26
C PRO A 144 7.07 3.12 0.45
N THR A 145 8.22 3.54 0.99
CA THR A 145 9.53 3.36 0.35
C THR A 145 9.92 1.89 0.23
N LEU A 146 9.71 1.10 1.29
CA LEU A 146 9.93 -0.36 1.25
C LEU A 146 9.01 -1.06 0.24
N LEU A 147 7.75 -0.65 0.17
CA LEU A 147 6.80 -1.15 -0.82
C LEU A 147 7.27 -0.78 -2.23
N GLY A 148 7.66 0.48 -2.46
CA GLY A 148 8.16 0.96 -3.75
C GLY A 148 9.38 0.18 -4.25
N LEU A 149 10.40 -0.02 -3.41
CA LEU A 149 11.57 -0.85 -3.74
C LEU A 149 11.19 -2.31 -4.06
N LYS A 150 10.25 -2.88 -3.30
CA LYS A 150 9.75 -4.25 -3.50
C LYS A 150 8.99 -4.38 -4.83
N LEU A 151 8.04 -3.47 -5.09
CA LEU A 151 7.22 -3.45 -6.31
C LEU A 151 8.07 -3.19 -7.55
N SER A 152 9.03 -2.27 -7.47
CA SER A 152 9.98 -1.98 -8.55
C SER A 152 10.70 -3.25 -9.03
N LEU A 153 11.11 -4.09 -8.09
CA LEU A 153 11.79 -5.36 -8.36
C LEU A 153 10.84 -6.45 -8.90
N GLN A 154 9.66 -6.55 -8.29
CA GLN A 154 8.60 -7.53 -8.59
C GLN A 154 7.97 -7.31 -9.97
N PHE A 155 7.69 -6.06 -10.32
CA PHE A 155 6.95 -5.70 -11.53
C PHE A 155 7.83 -5.14 -12.65
N GLN A 156 9.12 -4.86 -12.40
CA GLN A 156 10.06 -4.27 -13.36
C GLN A 156 9.53 -2.95 -13.95
N VAL A 157 9.00 -2.11 -13.06
CA VAL A 157 8.40 -0.81 -13.39
C VAL A 157 8.71 0.15 -12.24
N PRO A 158 9.04 1.43 -12.50
CA PRO A 158 9.33 2.38 -11.42
C PRO A 158 8.18 2.47 -10.42
N SER A 159 8.48 2.23 -9.14
CA SER A 159 7.57 2.45 -8.01
C SER A 159 8.35 3.23 -6.95
N ILE A 160 8.49 4.52 -7.20
CA ILE A 160 9.44 5.40 -6.51
C ILE A 160 8.75 6.14 -5.35
N SER A 161 9.51 6.44 -4.31
CA SER A 161 9.09 7.36 -3.24
C SER A 161 10.15 8.44 -3.07
N LEU A 162 9.78 9.70 -3.32
CA LEU A 162 10.65 10.86 -3.26
C LEU A 162 10.32 11.71 -2.03
N LEU A 163 11.36 12.23 -1.40
CA LEU A 163 11.28 12.95 -0.13
C LEU A 163 11.67 14.41 -0.33
N TYR A 164 10.79 15.32 0.07
CA TYR A 164 11.08 16.75 0.21
C TYR A 164 10.99 17.15 1.70
N SER A 165 11.21 18.42 2.03
CA SER A 165 11.33 18.95 3.41
C SER A 165 12.54 18.43 4.18
N ASP A 166 12.92 19.16 5.23
CA ASP A 166 13.93 18.73 6.21
C ASP A 166 13.42 18.98 7.64
N ILE A 167 14.19 18.59 8.67
CA ILE A 167 13.74 18.63 10.06
C ILE A 167 13.47 20.05 10.58
N ASP A 168 14.18 21.05 10.02
CA ASP A 168 14.07 22.46 10.39
C ASP A 168 13.01 23.19 9.55
N ASN A 169 12.70 22.66 8.36
CA ASN A 169 11.75 23.18 7.39
C ASN A 169 10.69 22.11 7.04
N PRO A 170 9.86 21.68 8.01
CA PRO A 170 8.84 20.65 7.79
C PRO A 170 7.80 21.10 6.76
N GLU A 171 7.39 20.18 5.88
CA GLU A 171 6.39 20.39 4.81
C GLU A 171 6.79 21.48 3.77
N ASP A 172 8.04 21.97 3.77
CA ASP A 172 8.57 22.96 2.81
C ASP A 172 9.06 22.30 1.50
N TYR A 173 8.34 22.57 0.41
CA TYR A 173 8.66 22.14 -0.96
C TYR A 173 9.99 22.63 -1.52
N SER A 174 10.56 23.71 -0.96
CA SER A 174 11.86 24.26 -1.41
C SER A 174 13.07 23.51 -0.83
N LYS A 175 12.84 22.44 -0.06
CA LYS A 175 13.84 21.73 0.73
C LYS A 175 13.84 20.24 0.42
N GLY A 176 14.98 19.60 0.64
CA GLY A 176 15.24 18.24 0.16
C GLY A 176 15.43 18.18 -1.37
N THR A 177 15.51 16.96 -1.90
CA THR A 177 15.82 16.65 -3.30
C THR A 177 14.61 16.20 -4.10
N GLY A 178 13.57 15.67 -3.44
CA GLY A 178 12.49 14.92 -4.09
C GLY A 178 11.67 15.71 -5.12
N LEU A 179 11.51 17.02 -4.95
CA LEU A 179 10.77 17.85 -5.92
C LEU A 179 11.54 18.02 -7.24
N ASP A 180 12.84 18.30 -7.17
CA ASP A 180 13.72 18.42 -8.33
C ASP A 180 13.87 17.06 -9.04
N MET A 181 14.11 16.00 -8.27
CA MET A 181 14.17 14.63 -8.79
C MET A 181 12.87 14.20 -9.48
N LEU A 182 11.69 14.58 -8.95
CA LEU A 182 10.40 14.28 -9.59
C LEU A 182 10.35 14.82 -11.02
N PHE A 183 10.64 16.11 -11.20
CA PHE A 183 10.46 16.77 -12.48
C PHE A 183 11.58 16.40 -13.47
N GLN A 184 12.84 16.26 -13.02
CA GLN A 184 13.91 15.76 -13.88
C GLN A 184 13.61 14.33 -14.37
N TYR A 185 13.17 13.45 -13.47
CA TYR A 185 12.85 12.07 -13.82
C TYR A 185 11.65 12.00 -14.78
N THR A 186 10.61 12.80 -14.53
CA THR A 186 9.43 12.90 -15.41
C THR A 186 9.80 13.42 -16.79
N TYR A 187 10.64 14.46 -16.90
CA TYR A 187 11.13 14.99 -18.17
C TYR A 187 11.86 13.91 -18.98
N TYR A 188 12.77 13.15 -18.34
CA TYR A 188 13.46 12.06 -19.03
C TYR A 188 12.51 10.90 -19.40
N LEU A 189 11.53 10.54 -18.56
CA LEU A 189 10.52 9.53 -18.94
C LEU A 189 9.71 9.97 -20.17
N ILE A 190 9.34 11.25 -20.26
CA ILE A 190 8.68 11.80 -21.46
C ILE A 190 9.59 11.63 -22.69
N LYS A 191 10.87 12.02 -22.61
CA LYS A 191 11.80 11.86 -23.75
C LYS A 191 12.04 10.40 -24.14
N GLN A 192 12.08 9.50 -23.16
CA GLN A 192 12.21 8.05 -23.40
C GLN A 192 10.97 7.51 -24.12
N HIS A 193 9.77 7.83 -23.63
CA HIS A 193 8.48 7.40 -24.19
C HIS A 193 8.30 7.85 -25.64
N LEU A 194 8.62 9.11 -25.94
CA LEU A 194 8.48 9.68 -27.28
C LEU A 194 9.56 9.22 -28.28
N GLY A 195 10.58 8.49 -27.81
CA GLY A 195 11.69 8.01 -28.63
C GLY A 195 12.70 9.10 -29.06
N VAL A 196 12.77 10.21 -28.31
CA VAL A 196 13.60 11.39 -28.62
C VAL A 196 14.84 11.52 -27.72
N MET A 197 15.05 10.54 -26.83
CA MET A 197 16.16 10.47 -25.90
C MET A 197 17.44 9.98 -26.57
N ASP A 198 18.56 10.70 -26.40
CA ASP A 198 19.87 10.23 -26.85
C ASP A 198 20.57 9.30 -25.82
N LYS A 199 21.71 8.70 -26.22
CA LYS A 199 22.47 7.79 -25.35
C LYS A 199 23.04 8.46 -24.08
N SER A 200 23.42 9.73 -24.15
CA SER A 200 23.88 10.52 -23.00
C SER A 200 22.73 10.82 -22.05
N GLU A 201 21.56 11.17 -22.58
CA GLU A 201 20.35 11.38 -21.80
C GLU A 201 19.86 10.09 -21.12
N TYR A 202 19.92 8.93 -21.79
CA TYR A 202 19.63 7.64 -21.17
C TYR A 202 20.60 7.31 -20.02
N GLN A 203 21.89 7.68 -20.16
CA GLN A 203 22.86 7.58 -19.07
C GLN A 203 22.53 8.51 -17.90
N LYS A 204 22.05 9.74 -18.17
CA LYS A 204 21.57 10.66 -17.12
C LYS A 204 20.34 10.12 -16.40
N LEU A 205 19.35 9.59 -17.13
CA LEU A 205 18.18 8.92 -16.54
C LEU A 205 18.60 7.73 -15.67
N THR A 206 19.54 6.89 -16.14
CA THR A 206 20.07 5.76 -15.37
C THR A 206 20.78 6.20 -14.09
N ALA A 207 21.58 7.27 -14.16
CA ALA A 207 22.25 7.85 -13.00
C ALA A 207 21.25 8.43 -11.98
N LEU A 208 20.31 9.27 -12.45
CA LEU A 208 19.24 9.84 -11.62
C LEU A 208 18.41 8.76 -10.93
N THR A 209 18.04 7.70 -11.66
CA THR A 209 17.31 6.55 -11.11
C THR A 209 18.12 5.82 -10.03
N THR A 210 19.43 5.66 -10.25
CA THR A 210 20.35 5.06 -9.27
C THR A 210 20.43 5.91 -8.01
N ASP A 211 20.50 7.23 -8.13
CA ASP A 211 20.60 8.13 -6.99
C ASP A 211 19.28 8.22 -6.23
N ILE A 212 18.13 8.29 -6.91
CA ILE A 212 16.78 8.13 -6.32
C ILE A 212 16.67 6.85 -5.49
N ILE A 213 17.07 5.69 -6.05
CA ILE A 213 17.00 4.41 -5.32
C ILE A 213 17.99 4.38 -4.16
N THR A 214 19.13 5.08 -4.27
CA THR A 214 20.10 5.24 -3.19
C THR A 214 19.51 6.06 -2.03
N GLU A 215 18.80 7.16 -2.32
CA GLU A 215 18.08 7.95 -1.31
C GLU A 215 16.95 7.14 -0.65
N MET A 216 16.15 6.41 -1.43
CA MET A 216 15.13 5.49 -0.90
C MET A 216 15.75 4.46 0.07
N CYS A 217 16.91 3.89 -0.27
CA CYS A 217 17.62 2.96 0.61
C CYS A 217 18.17 3.64 1.88
N ALA A 218 18.76 4.83 1.74
CA ALA A 218 19.30 5.61 2.85
C ALA A 218 18.21 6.04 3.85
N PHE A 219 17.06 6.49 3.35
CA PHE A 219 15.89 6.83 4.16
C PHE A 219 15.45 5.64 5.02
N VAL A 220 15.29 4.45 4.42
CA VAL A 220 14.96 3.22 5.15
C VAL A 220 16.01 2.91 6.23
N ILE A 221 17.31 2.93 5.87
CA ILE A 221 18.41 2.67 6.82
C ILE A 221 18.36 3.65 8.01
N SER A 222 18.03 4.92 7.78
CA SER A 222 18.12 5.98 8.78
C SER A 222 17.05 5.96 9.88
N GLN A 223 16.06 5.05 9.82
CA GLN A 223 15.01 4.96 10.84
C GLN A 223 14.29 3.60 10.93
N PHE A 224 14.71 2.54 10.23
CA PHE A 224 14.00 1.26 10.30
C PHE A 224 13.90 0.74 11.74
N ASP A 225 14.96 0.92 12.53
CA ASP A 225 15.09 0.55 13.95
C ASP A 225 14.01 1.17 14.85
N LYS A 226 13.48 2.34 14.48
CA LYS A 226 12.39 3.03 15.18
C LYS A 226 10.99 2.48 14.87
N ILE A 227 10.85 1.67 13.81
CA ILE A 227 9.55 1.20 13.27
C ILE A 227 9.44 -0.33 13.31
N ILE A 228 10.52 -1.02 12.95
CA ILE A 228 10.65 -2.47 12.94
C ILE A 228 11.91 -2.90 13.68
N ARG A 229 11.81 -3.98 14.44
CA ARG A 229 12.96 -4.50 15.19
C ARG A 229 14.01 -5.18 14.30
N PHE A 230 13.60 -5.84 13.21
CA PHE A 230 14.48 -6.62 12.32
C PHE A 230 14.30 -6.25 10.85
N PHE A 231 15.42 -6.22 10.11
CA PHE A 231 15.46 -5.92 8.68
C PHE A 231 16.41 -6.88 7.92
N PRO A 232 15.90 -7.80 7.07
CA PRO A 232 16.69 -8.90 6.50
C PRO A 232 17.77 -8.47 5.51
N ASP A 233 17.58 -7.37 4.78
CA ASP A 233 18.47 -6.93 3.69
C ASP A 233 19.29 -5.68 4.01
N LEU A 234 19.56 -5.41 5.29
CA LEU A 234 20.31 -4.21 5.72
C LEU A 234 21.67 -4.05 5.01
N LEU A 235 22.39 -5.15 4.77
CA LEU A 235 23.67 -5.14 4.04
C LEU A 235 23.50 -4.88 2.53
N ARG A 236 22.34 -5.19 1.95
CA ARG A 236 22.04 -4.94 0.53
C ARG A 236 21.70 -3.47 0.31
N PHE A 237 20.88 -2.90 1.18
CA PHE A 237 20.50 -1.47 1.16
C PHE A 237 21.71 -0.53 1.30
N LYS A 238 22.79 -0.98 1.98
CA LYS A 238 24.05 -0.22 2.12
C LYS A 238 24.95 -0.21 0.87
N LYS A 239 24.64 -0.97 -0.18
CA LYS A 239 25.50 -1.11 -1.38
C LYS A 239 24.90 -0.35 -2.55
N LYS A 240 25.61 0.66 -3.09
CA LYS A 240 25.21 1.36 -4.33
C LYS A 240 24.99 0.41 -5.52
N ALA A 241 25.68 -0.73 -5.55
CA ALA A 241 25.45 -1.79 -6.53
C ALA A 241 23.98 -2.32 -6.57
N PHE A 242 23.26 -2.33 -5.44
CA PHE A 242 21.84 -2.68 -5.42
C PHE A 242 20.98 -1.62 -6.11
N ALA A 243 21.29 -0.34 -5.90
CA ALA A 243 20.59 0.76 -6.55
C ALA A 243 20.83 0.76 -8.07
N ILE A 244 22.06 0.50 -8.52
CA ILE A 244 22.42 0.33 -9.94
C ILE A 244 21.65 -0.84 -10.55
N LEU A 245 21.66 -2.01 -9.90
CA LEU A 245 20.94 -3.21 -10.36
C LEU A 245 19.43 -2.94 -10.51
N LEU A 246 18.81 -2.29 -9.53
CA LEU A 246 17.38 -1.98 -9.58
C LEU A 246 17.05 -0.91 -10.62
N ALA A 247 17.89 0.11 -10.79
CA ALA A 247 17.75 1.14 -11.83
C ALA A 247 17.75 0.54 -13.23
N HIS A 248 18.76 -0.28 -13.56
CA HIS A 248 18.79 -1.00 -14.83
C HIS A 248 17.55 -1.90 -15.00
N ARG A 249 17.13 -2.62 -13.96
CA ARG A 249 15.98 -3.54 -14.05
C ARG A 249 14.63 -2.86 -14.31
N ILE A 250 14.44 -1.59 -13.93
CA ILE A 250 13.18 -0.84 -14.15
C ILE A 250 13.19 0.04 -15.40
N LEU A 251 14.37 0.41 -15.92
CA LEU A 251 14.50 1.16 -17.17
C LEU A 251 14.67 0.24 -18.39
N ASP A 252 15.41 -0.86 -18.21
CA ASP A 252 15.91 -1.71 -19.29
C ASP A 252 15.12 -3.03 -19.34
N LYS A 253 14.00 -3.01 -20.06
CA LYS A 253 13.04 -4.13 -20.15
C LYS A 253 13.67 -5.42 -20.71
N GLU A 254 14.80 -5.34 -21.39
CA GLU A 254 15.51 -6.48 -21.98
C GLU A 254 16.61 -7.07 -21.08
N SER A 255 16.91 -6.45 -19.93
CA SER A 255 17.97 -6.91 -19.02
C SER A 255 17.67 -8.31 -18.46
N LYS A 256 18.41 -9.30 -18.96
CA LYS A 256 18.33 -10.73 -18.57
C LYS A 256 19.18 -11.07 -17.34
N ASP A 257 19.81 -10.09 -16.69
CA ASP A 257 20.60 -10.29 -15.48
C ASP A 257 19.69 -10.61 -14.28
N VAL A 258 19.27 -11.87 -14.21
CA VAL A 258 18.62 -12.47 -13.06
C VAL A 258 19.69 -12.83 -12.03
N ASP A 259 20.12 -11.84 -11.26
CA ASP A 259 20.78 -12.12 -9.99
C ASP A 259 19.83 -13.00 -9.16
N ILE A 260 20.21 -14.25 -8.93
CA ILE A 260 19.40 -15.27 -8.23
C ILE A 260 19.05 -14.81 -6.80
N THR A 261 19.78 -13.85 -6.23
CA THR A 261 19.48 -13.25 -4.92
C THR A 261 18.32 -12.25 -4.95
N ILE A 262 17.81 -11.85 -6.13
CA ILE A 262 16.63 -10.99 -6.31
C ILE A 262 15.38 -11.65 -5.70
N ASP A 263 15.15 -12.94 -5.92
CA ASP A 263 13.99 -13.63 -5.34
C ASP A 263 14.01 -13.57 -3.80
N LYS A 264 15.22 -13.54 -3.23
CA LYS A 264 15.46 -13.42 -1.79
C LYS A 264 15.38 -12.00 -1.23
N PHE A 265 15.08 -11.00 -2.05
CA PHE A 265 14.95 -9.61 -1.59
C PHE A 265 13.74 -9.39 -0.68
N LEU A 266 13.99 -8.78 0.48
CA LEU A 266 13.02 -8.50 1.53
C LEU A 266 12.23 -9.77 1.88
N LEU A 267 12.95 -10.88 2.07
CA LEU A 267 12.40 -12.10 2.65
C LEU A 267 12.62 -12.11 4.16
N TRP A 268 11.54 -11.93 4.90
CA TRP A 268 11.53 -12.19 6.33
C TRP A 268 11.65 -13.72 6.58
N PRO A 269 12.52 -14.16 7.51
CA PRO A 269 12.75 -15.57 7.80
C PRO A 269 11.58 -16.22 8.55
N LEU A 270 11.67 -17.54 8.76
CA LEU A 270 10.89 -18.27 9.76
C LEU A 270 11.65 -18.31 11.09
N THR A 271 10.99 -18.59 12.22
CA THR A 271 11.67 -18.61 13.53
C THR A 271 12.77 -19.67 13.60
N LYS A 272 12.60 -20.77 12.87
CA LYS A 272 13.56 -21.88 12.77
C LYS A 272 14.83 -21.53 11.95
N ASP A 273 14.79 -20.51 11.09
CA ASP A 273 15.85 -20.22 10.12
C ASP A 273 17.08 -19.48 10.73
N ARG A 274 17.24 -19.51 12.06
CA ARG A 274 18.33 -18.91 12.86
C ARG A 274 18.53 -17.38 12.72
N GLY A 275 17.68 -16.68 11.97
CA GLY A 275 17.83 -15.25 11.68
C GLY A 275 17.09 -14.28 12.62
N ILE A 276 16.34 -14.76 13.61
CA ILE A 276 15.56 -13.91 14.52
C ILE A 276 16.30 -13.78 15.87
N PRO A 277 16.75 -12.57 16.26
CA PRO A 277 17.43 -12.35 17.54
C PRO A 277 16.55 -12.70 18.76
N ALA A 278 17.18 -12.90 19.92
CA ALA A 278 16.47 -13.36 21.12
C ALA A 278 15.47 -12.32 21.66
N GLU A 279 15.75 -11.03 21.50
CA GLU A 279 14.89 -9.92 21.95
C GLU A 279 13.53 -9.81 21.21
N PHE A 280 13.28 -10.68 20.23
CA PHE A 280 12.00 -10.80 19.51
C PHE A 280 11.05 -11.79 20.16
N LYS A 281 11.56 -12.61 21.08
CA LYS A 281 10.74 -13.48 21.95
C LYS A 281 10.12 -12.67 23.09
N ASP A 282 10.83 -11.64 23.54
CA ASP A 282 10.40 -10.73 24.61
C ASP A 282 9.67 -9.50 24.03
N VAL A 283 8.57 -9.79 23.35
CA VAL A 283 7.61 -8.80 22.85
C VAL A 283 6.53 -8.63 23.90
N SER A 284 6.05 -7.39 24.11
CA SER A 284 4.82 -7.18 24.89
C SER A 284 3.62 -7.68 24.06
N LEU A 285 3.41 -8.99 24.10
CA LEU A 285 2.20 -9.66 23.67
C LEU A 285 1.05 -9.25 24.59
N GLY A 286 -0.17 -9.52 24.17
CA GLY A 286 -1.36 -9.10 24.86
C GLY A 286 -2.40 -8.58 23.88
N ALA A 287 -3.28 -9.48 23.48
CA ALA A 287 -4.67 -9.14 23.23
C ALA A 287 -5.16 -8.20 24.36
N ILE A 288 -5.49 -6.96 24.01
CA ILE A 288 -5.86 -5.89 24.95
C ILE A 288 -7.26 -6.13 25.51
N ASN A 289 -8.11 -6.77 24.70
CA ASN A 289 -9.45 -7.24 25.01
C ASN A 289 -9.45 -8.77 24.88
N ASN A 290 -10.23 -9.47 25.70
CA ASN A 290 -10.35 -10.94 25.67
C ASN A 290 -10.95 -11.40 24.33
N ASN A 291 -10.08 -11.79 23.39
CA ASN A 291 -10.41 -12.29 22.06
C ASN A 291 -9.65 -13.60 21.85
N ASP A 292 -10.38 -14.72 21.89
CA ASP A 292 -9.81 -16.06 22.01
C ASP A 292 -8.87 -16.40 20.84
N PHE A 293 -9.20 -15.95 19.62
CA PHE A 293 -8.35 -16.11 18.45
C PHE A 293 -7.01 -15.38 18.63
N LEU A 294 -7.03 -14.11 19.04
CA LEU A 294 -5.79 -13.35 19.23
C LEU A 294 -4.97 -13.81 20.43
N LEU A 295 -5.61 -14.36 21.47
CA LEU A 295 -4.91 -15.01 22.57
C LEU A 295 -4.17 -16.28 22.12
N ALA A 296 -4.78 -17.08 21.24
CA ALA A 296 -4.16 -18.25 20.62
C ALA A 296 -3.03 -17.86 19.64
N ILE A 297 -3.20 -16.79 18.84
CA ILE A 297 -2.14 -16.26 17.98
C ILE A 297 -0.93 -15.73 18.81
N ASP A 298 -1.17 -15.01 19.90
CA ASP A 298 -0.11 -14.59 20.81
C ASP A 298 0.59 -15.81 21.45
N ASP A 299 -0.13 -16.90 21.74
CA ASP A 299 0.45 -18.15 22.23
C ASP A 299 1.34 -18.86 21.18
N CYS A 300 0.99 -18.81 19.89
CA CYS A 300 1.89 -19.24 18.81
C CYS A 300 3.22 -18.47 18.85
N VAL A 301 3.19 -17.15 19.08
CA VAL A 301 4.42 -16.34 19.22
C VAL A 301 5.21 -16.74 20.48
N ARG A 302 4.56 -16.90 21.64
CA ARG A 302 5.22 -17.39 22.88
C ARG A 302 5.91 -18.74 22.68
N LYS A 303 5.28 -19.63 21.90
CA LYS A 303 5.80 -20.97 21.57
C LYS A 303 6.85 -20.97 20.43
N ASN A 304 7.33 -19.79 20.01
CA ASN A 304 8.33 -19.64 18.95
C ASN A 304 7.84 -20.21 17.60
N LYS A 305 6.53 -20.19 17.34
CA LYS A 305 5.90 -20.59 16.06
C LYS A 305 5.60 -19.41 15.14
N GLY A 306 6.08 -18.23 15.52
CA GLY A 306 5.94 -16.99 14.77
C GLY A 306 6.41 -15.79 15.58
N TYR A 307 6.25 -14.60 15.03
CA TYR A 307 6.73 -13.35 15.61
C TYR A 307 6.00 -12.12 15.06
N VAL A 308 6.25 -10.95 15.65
CA VAL A 308 5.72 -9.64 15.22
C VAL A 308 6.86 -8.67 14.93
N LEU A 309 6.62 -7.67 14.07
CA LEU A 309 7.67 -6.75 13.60
C LEU A 309 7.70 -5.40 14.31
N SER A 310 6.53 -4.92 14.72
CA SER A 310 6.30 -3.58 15.30
C SER A 310 5.51 -3.69 16.60
N GLN A 311 5.73 -2.77 17.54
CA GLN A 311 4.94 -2.65 18.78
C GLN A 311 4.22 -1.30 18.85
N GLY A 312 3.24 -1.20 19.75
CA GLY A 312 2.67 0.10 20.17
C GLY A 312 1.54 0.63 19.28
N VAL A 313 0.77 -0.23 18.60
CA VAL A 313 -0.33 0.23 17.74
C VAL A 313 -1.52 0.74 18.56
N GLY A 314 -1.52 2.05 18.83
CA GLY A 314 -2.66 2.76 19.39
C GLY A 314 -3.75 3.05 18.36
N THR A 315 -5.02 2.82 18.70
CA THR A 315 -6.17 3.40 17.99
C THR A 315 -6.68 4.62 18.74
N ARG A 316 -7.21 5.62 18.01
CA ARG A 316 -7.91 6.74 18.64
C ARG A 316 -9.15 6.20 19.38
N PRO A 317 -9.33 6.49 20.68
CA PRO A 317 -10.51 6.08 21.42
C PRO A 317 -11.81 6.59 20.78
N GLN A 318 -12.84 5.74 20.73
CA GLN A 318 -14.14 6.03 20.10
C GLN A 318 -15.22 6.34 21.15
N SER A 319 -16.23 7.13 20.79
CA SER A 319 -17.33 7.43 21.72
C SER A 319 -18.28 6.24 21.89
N LYS A 320 -19.03 6.22 23.01
CA LYS A 320 -20.11 5.24 23.22
C LYS A 320 -21.15 5.27 22.08
N LYS A 321 -21.42 6.46 21.53
CA LYS A 321 -22.39 6.67 20.44
C LYS A 321 -21.90 6.03 19.15
N ASP A 322 -20.64 6.25 18.78
CA ASP A 322 -20.01 5.68 17.59
C ASP A 322 -20.05 4.15 17.64
N ILE A 323 -19.60 3.55 18.75
CA ILE A 323 -19.60 2.10 18.96
C ILE A 323 -21.01 1.50 18.95
N SER A 324 -21.98 2.18 19.55
CA SER A 324 -23.36 1.68 19.61
C SER A 324 -24.06 1.78 18.26
N GLY A 325 -23.86 2.87 17.51
CA GLY A 325 -24.32 2.99 16.12
C GLY A 325 -23.64 1.97 15.21
N TRP A 326 -22.34 1.73 15.45
CA TRP A 326 -21.56 0.77 14.71
C TRP A 326 -22.09 -0.66 14.82
N PHE A 327 -22.30 -1.16 16.04
CA PHE A 327 -22.80 -2.52 16.23
C PHE A 327 -24.23 -2.73 15.70
N LYS A 328 -25.04 -1.67 15.59
CA LYS A 328 -26.34 -1.74 14.89
C LYS A 328 -26.16 -1.98 13.38
N ILE A 329 -25.20 -1.30 12.75
CA ILE A 329 -24.87 -1.50 11.34
C ILE A 329 -24.38 -2.94 11.09
N GLN A 330 -23.48 -3.44 11.93
CA GLN A 330 -22.98 -4.81 11.79
C GLN A 330 -24.08 -5.86 11.99
N SER A 331 -24.96 -5.69 12.97
CA SER A 331 -26.13 -6.56 13.12
C SER A 331 -27.06 -6.54 11.90
N ALA A 332 -27.23 -5.38 11.23
CA ALA A 332 -28.03 -5.29 10.02
C ALA A 332 -27.39 -6.05 8.84
N PHE A 333 -26.06 -5.92 8.66
CA PHE A 333 -25.32 -6.69 7.64
C PHE A 333 -25.41 -8.20 7.88
N SER A 334 -25.27 -8.69 9.12
CA SER A 334 -25.40 -10.12 9.41
C SER A 334 -26.82 -10.63 9.12
N LYS A 335 -27.85 -9.85 9.47
CA LYS A 335 -29.26 -10.18 9.18
C LYS A 335 -29.56 -10.31 7.70
N GLN A 336 -28.94 -9.50 6.84
CA GLN A 336 -29.08 -9.58 5.38
C GLN A 336 -28.69 -10.96 4.82
N LEU A 337 -27.77 -11.66 5.49
CA LEU A 337 -27.31 -13.01 5.12
C LEU A 337 -27.87 -14.11 6.04
N ASN A 338 -28.83 -13.81 6.92
CA ASN A 338 -29.32 -14.70 7.97
C ASN A 338 -28.23 -15.25 8.92
N LEU A 339 -27.15 -14.48 9.14
CA LEU A 339 -26.03 -14.88 10.00
C LEU A 339 -26.21 -14.36 11.44
N PRO A 340 -25.80 -15.15 12.47
CA PRO A 340 -25.80 -14.70 13.85
C PRO A 340 -24.67 -13.70 14.12
N TYR A 341 -25.01 -12.46 14.46
CA TYR A 341 -24.01 -11.47 14.90
C TYR A 341 -23.68 -11.61 16.39
N LYS A 342 -22.54 -12.21 16.72
CA LYS A 342 -21.98 -12.12 18.08
C LYS A 342 -21.33 -10.75 18.25
N LYS A 343 -21.98 -9.85 19.00
CA LYS A 343 -21.36 -8.57 19.38
C LYS A 343 -20.02 -8.85 20.11
N PRO A 344 -18.91 -8.19 19.74
CA PRO A 344 -17.65 -8.26 20.49
C PRO A 344 -17.87 -8.00 21.99
N SER A 345 -17.09 -8.66 22.84
CA SER A 345 -17.26 -8.65 24.30
C SER A 345 -17.28 -7.23 24.88
N ALA A 346 -17.97 -7.08 26.02
CA ALA A 346 -18.27 -5.77 26.61
C ALA A 346 -17.03 -5.06 27.22
N ASP A 347 -15.89 -5.76 27.27
CA ASP A 347 -14.68 -5.39 28.03
C ASP A 347 -13.78 -4.37 27.31
N LEU A 348 -14.34 -3.57 26.40
CA LEU A 348 -13.61 -2.47 25.76
C LEU A 348 -13.15 -1.47 26.84
N LYS A 349 -11.83 -1.40 27.06
CA LYS A 349 -11.23 -0.53 28.08
C LYS A 349 -11.60 0.94 27.83
N LYS A 350 -12.04 1.63 28.88
CA LYS A 350 -12.36 3.07 28.81
C LYS A 350 -11.13 3.93 29.06
N THR A 351 -11.10 5.11 28.46
CA THR A 351 -10.26 6.22 28.89
C THR A 351 -10.89 6.96 30.07
N ASP A 352 -10.11 7.79 30.75
CA ASP A 352 -10.59 8.71 31.80
C ASP A 352 -11.70 9.65 31.30
N LYS A 353 -11.71 9.95 29.98
CA LYS A 353 -12.74 10.75 29.30
C LYS A 353 -13.97 9.94 28.87
N GLY A 354 -14.10 8.67 29.30
CA GLY A 354 -15.25 7.80 29.02
C GLY A 354 -15.36 7.28 27.57
N ASN A 355 -14.37 7.53 26.72
CA ASN A 355 -14.25 6.93 25.39
C ASN A 355 -13.67 5.51 25.51
N TYR A 356 -13.76 4.69 24.47
CA TYR A 356 -13.36 3.28 24.52
C TYR A 356 -12.18 3.01 23.56
N HIS A 357 -11.23 2.19 24.02
CA HIS A 357 -10.19 1.63 23.17
C HIS A 357 -10.74 0.47 22.34
N ILE A 358 -10.54 0.55 21.03
CA ILE A 358 -10.98 -0.44 20.03
C ILE A 358 -9.82 -1.27 19.48
N THR A 359 -8.64 -1.16 20.08
CA THR A 359 -7.50 -2.00 19.74
C THR A 359 -7.70 -3.36 20.41
N THR A 360 -7.77 -4.45 19.63
CA THR A 360 -7.80 -5.81 20.18
C THR A 360 -6.41 -6.40 20.45
N SER A 361 -5.38 -6.02 19.68
CA SER A 361 -3.98 -6.41 19.93
C SER A 361 -3.05 -5.21 19.75
N LYS A 362 -2.00 -5.15 20.57
CA LYS A 362 -0.90 -4.17 20.47
C LYS A 362 -0.15 -4.24 19.13
N ASN A 363 -0.27 -5.36 18.42
CA ASN A 363 0.37 -5.64 17.14
C ASN A 363 -0.72 -5.82 16.07
N ILE A 364 -0.44 -5.43 14.83
CA ILE A 364 -1.37 -5.62 13.69
C ILE A 364 -0.81 -6.50 12.58
N THR A 365 0.45 -6.94 12.71
CA THR A 365 1.14 -7.82 11.77
C THR A 365 1.80 -8.96 12.54
N TYR A 366 1.50 -10.19 12.13
CA TYR A 366 2.08 -11.41 12.66
C TYR A 366 2.62 -12.24 11.49
N LEU A 367 3.82 -12.80 11.66
CA LEU A 367 4.43 -13.76 10.75
C LEU A 367 4.49 -15.10 11.47
N ILE A 368 3.66 -16.06 11.05
CA ILE A 368 3.50 -17.38 11.67
C ILE A 368 4.09 -18.44 10.72
N ASP A 369 4.83 -19.40 11.27
CA ASP A 369 5.68 -20.30 10.51
C ASP A 369 4.93 -21.40 9.74
N ALA A 370 3.70 -21.71 10.15
CA ALA A 370 2.85 -22.74 9.53
C ALA A 370 1.37 -22.33 9.52
N LEU A 371 0.63 -22.74 8.48
CA LEU A 371 -0.82 -22.57 8.43
C LEU A 371 -1.55 -23.40 9.49
N GLU A 372 -1.02 -24.58 9.83
CA GLU A 372 -1.57 -25.47 10.87
C GLU A 372 -1.73 -24.75 12.23
N ASP A 373 -0.81 -23.87 12.60
CA ASP A 373 -0.90 -23.11 13.84
C ASP A 373 -2.04 -22.09 13.84
N ILE A 374 -2.33 -21.48 12.69
CA ILE A 374 -3.50 -20.61 12.51
C ILE A 374 -4.80 -21.43 12.49
N ASP A 375 -4.80 -22.60 11.85
CA ASP A 375 -5.97 -23.48 11.78
C ASP A 375 -6.35 -23.99 13.17
N ASN A 376 -5.35 -24.40 13.97
CA ASN A 376 -5.55 -24.77 15.38
C ASN A 376 -6.04 -23.59 16.22
N ALA A 377 -5.46 -22.39 16.06
CA ALA A 377 -5.93 -21.19 16.75
C ALA A 377 -7.38 -20.81 16.35
N TYR A 378 -7.74 -20.95 15.08
CA TYR A 378 -9.08 -20.72 14.58
C TYR A 378 -10.08 -21.75 15.12
N ALA A 379 -9.75 -23.04 15.08
CA ALA A 379 -10.60 -24.12 15.59
C ALA A 379 -10.85 -24.00 17.10
N ALA A 380 -9.85 -23.57 17.88
CA ALA A 380 -9.98 -23.31 19.30
C ALA A 380 -10.88 -22.10 19.62
N ALA A 381 -10.80 -21.02 18.82
CA ALA A 381 -11.55 -19.79 19.03
C ALA A 381 -12.98 -19.81 18.45
N PHE A 382 -13.21 -20.60 17.40
CA PHE A 382 -14.49 -20.68 16.68
C PHE A 382 -14.96 -22.14 16.46
N PRO A 383 -14.96 -23.00 17.50
CA PRO A 383 -15.27 -24.43 17.37
C PRO A 383 -16.67 -24.68 16.80
N GLN A 384 -17.59 -23.72 16.94
CA GLN A 384 -18.93 -23.81 16.38
C GLN A 384 -18.97 -23.96 14.85
N HIS A 385 -17.92 -23.59 14.11
CA HIS A 385 -17.95 -23.64 12.65
C HIS A 385 -17.46 -24.97 12.04
N GLY A 386 -16.69 -25.78 12.77
CA GLY A 386 -16.15 -27.05 12.25
C GLY A 386 -15.27 -26.92 10.99
N LEU A 387 -14.87 -25.69 10.65
CA LEU A 387 -14.13 -25.34 9.44
C LEU A 387 -12.63 -25.54 9.67
N SER A 388 -11.93 -26.04 8.66
CA SER A 388 -10.47 -26.09 8.62
C SER A 388 -9.96 -25.18 7.51
N LEU A 389 -9.14 -24.20 7.88
CA LEU A 389 -8.49 -23.25 7.00
C LEU A 389 -7.47 -23.94 6.08
N ASN A 390 -6.83 -25.03 6.53
CA ASN A 390 -5.98 -25.87 5.68
C ASN A 390 -6.74 -26.43 4.46
N LYS A 391 -8.04 -26.76 4.62
CA LYS A 391 -8.88 -27.22 3.49
C LYS A 391 -9.27 -26.10 2.54
N LEU A 392 -9.41 -24.87 3.04
CA LEU A 392 -9.70 -23.69 2.20
C LEU A 392 -8.49 -23.22 1.39
N LEU A 393 -7.29 -23.39 1.93
CA LEU A 393 -6.02 -22.94 1.35
C LEU A 393 -5.20 -24.10 0.79
N ILE A 394 -5.84 -25.15 0.26
CA ILE A 394 -5.19 -26.42 -0.09
C ILE A 394 -3.98 -26.25 -1.04
N ASN A 395 -4.06 -25.33 -1.99
CA ASN A 395 -2.99 -25.04 -2.97
C ASN A 395 -1.78 -24.34 -2.34
N THR A 396 -1.93 -23.79 -1.13
CA THR A 396 -0.92 -23.00 -0.42
C THR A 396 -0.76 -23.43 1.04
N ALA A 397 -1.24 -24.63 1.42
CA ALA A 397 -1.26 -25.10 2.80
C ALA A 397 0.16 -25.29 3.40
N ALA A 398 1.15 -25.58 2.56
CA ALA A 398 2.55 -25.65 2.95
C ALA A 398 3.22 -24.28 3.15
N LEU A 399 2.55 -23.16 2.81
CA LEU A 399 3.12 -21.83 2.98
C LEU A 399 2.90 -21.30 4.41
N PRO A 400 3.92 -20.60 4.98
CA PRO A 400 3.76 -19.83 6.22
C PRO A 400 2.68 -18.74 6.07
N VAL A 401 2.30 -18.10 7.16
CA VAL A 401 1.21 -17.12 7.20
C VAL A 401 1.71 -15.72 7.55
N PHE A 402 1.24 -14.74 6.78
CA PHE A 402 1.13 -13.36 7.22
C PHE A 402 -0.30 -13.10 7.68
N LEU A 403 -0.47 -12.74 8.96
CA LEU A 403 -1.75 -12.38 9.54
C LEU A 403 -1.80 -10.87 9.82
N TYR A 404 -2.76 -10.19 9.20
CA TYR A 404 -3.05 -8.76 9.39
C TYR A 404 -4.31 -8.57 10.25
N ILE A 405 -4.27 -7.70 11.25
CA ILE A 405 -5.42 -7.39 12.13
C ILE A 405 -5.94 -5.98 11.87
N CYS A 406 -7.16 -5.85 11.38
CA CYS A 406 -7.79 -4.54 11.17
C CYS A 406 -8.64 -4.13 12.39
N ASN A 407 -8.07 -3.33 13.28
CA ASN A 407 -8.75 -2.77 14.47
C ASN A 407 -9.67 -1.57 14.13
N SER A 408 -10.47 -1.68 13.05
CA SER A 408 -11.32 -0.58 12.57
C SER A 408 -12.82 -0.81 12.84
N LEU A 409 -13.53 0.28 13.16
CA LEU A 409 -15.00 0.34 13.26
C LEU A 409 -15.69 1.10 12.12
N LYS A 410 -14.98 1.54 11.05
CA LYS A 410 -15.57 2.35 9.96
C LYS A 410 -15.41 1.74 8.56
N PRO A 411 -16.48 1.14 7.97
CA PRO A 411 -16.44 0.32 6.76
C PRO A 411 -16.63 1.15 5.48
N ARG A 412 -15.98 2.31 5.38
CA ARG A 412 -16.16 3.16 4.19
C ARG A 412 -15.14 2.75 3.11
N ARG A 413 -15.60 2.01 2.08
CA ARG A 413 -14.90 1.66 0.81
C ARG A 413 -13.68 0.70 0.86
N MET A 414 -13.76 -0.57 1.27
CA MET A 414 -14.75 -1.27 2.10
C MET A 414 -14.36 -1.14 3.57
N PHE A 415 -13.06 -1.17 3.85
CA PHE A 415 -12.43 -0.43 4.93
C PHE A 415 -11.32 0.36 4.27
N GLY A 416 -11.69 1.54 3.76
CA GLY A 416 -10.79 2.36 2.96
C GLY A 416 -9.64 2.94 3.78
N ASP A 417 -9.10 4.03 3.26
CA ASP A 417 -8.13 4.91 3.89
C ASP A 417 -8.15 4.90 5.44
N PRO A 418 -7.10 4.43 6.15
CA PRO A 418 -5.80 3.94 5.64
C PRO A 418 -5.70 2.41 5.42
N PHE A 419 -6.71 1.62 5.80
CA PHE A 419 -6.56 0.17 6.00
C PHE A 419 -6.35 -0.62 4.70
N THR A 420 -6.95 -0.18 3.60
CA THR A 420 -6.76 -0.82 2.28
C THR A 420 -5.29 -0.73 1.84
N GLY A 421 -4.69 0.47 1.89
CA GLY A 421 -3.28 0.65 1.54
C GLY A 421 -2.32 0.01 2.56
N GLN A 422 -2.65 0.01 3.85
CA GLN A 422 -1.89 -0.73 4.88
C GLN A 422 -1.82 -2.23 4.59
N PHE A 423 -2.94 -2.85 4.21
CA PHE A 423 -2.93 -4.23 3.79
C PHE A 423 -2.16 -4.42 2.47
N ALA A 424 -2.34 -3.53 1.48
CA ALA A 424 -1.61 -3.59 0.22
C ALA A 424 -0.08 -3.56 0.41
N ALA A 425 0.42 -2.68 1.30
CA ALA A 425 1.83 -2.62 1.64
C ALA A 425 2.32 -3.92 2.27
N PHE A 426 1.71 -4.34 3.37
CA PHE A 426 2.19 -5.49 4.14
C PHE A 426 2.03 -6.82 3.37
N ALA A 427 0.96 -6.99 2.59
CA ALA A 427 0.80 -8.17 1.75
C ALA A 427 1.92 -8.30 0.71
N ASN A 428 2.22 -7.24 -0.06
CA ASN A 428 3.30 -7.26 -1.05
C ASN A 428 4.70 -7.43 -0.44
N ILE A 429 4.94 -6.84 0.74
CA ILE A 429 6.22 -6.92 1.45
C ILE A 429 6.45 -8.32 2.04
N PHE A 430 5.45 -8.94 2.69
CA PHE A 430 5.63 -10.18 3.47
C PHE A 430 5.17 -11.46 2.76
N CYS A 431 4.24 -11.38 1.80
CA CYS A 431 3.61 -12.55 1.17
C CYS A 431 4.17 -12.89 -0.20
N TYR A 432 4.99 -12.01 -0.79
CA TYR A 432 5.56 -12.18 -2.12
C TYR A 432 7.08 -12.02 -2.10
N SER A 433 7.77 -12.80 -2.92
CA SER A 433 9.22 -12.74 -3.13
C SER A 433 9.62 -11.50 -3.93
N GLY A 434 10.93 -11.30 -4.17
CA GLY A 434 11.38 -10.23 -5.08
C GLY A 434 10.98 -10.45 -6.54
N THR A 435 10.53 -11.64 -6.93
CA THR A 435 10.02 -11.97 -8.29
C THR A 435 8.50 -12.11 -8.36
N TYR A 436 7.78 -11.62 -7.33
CA TYR A 436 6.33 -11.73 -7.18
C TYR A 436 5.80 -13.17 -7.03
N ARG A 437 6.67 -14.14 -6.70
CA ARG A 437 6.24 -15.49 -6.31
C ARG A 437 5.64 -15.46 -4.90
N LYS A 438 4.49 -16.11 -4.71
CA LYS A 438 3.85 -16.21 -3.38
C LYS A 438 4.68 -17.08 -2.42
N ILE A 439 4.92 -16.57 -1.22
CA ILE A 439 5.74 -17.18 -0.16
C ILE A 439 5.02 -17.30 1.19
N ARG A 440 3.91 -16.58 1.38
CA ARG A 440 3.02 -16.72 2.54
C ARG A 440 1.56 -16.63 2.10
N ASN A 441 0.69 -17.29 2.86
CA ASN A 441 -0.73 -17.01 2.87
C ASN A 441 -0.97 -15.65 3.53
N ALA A 442 -1.82 -14.82 2.92
CA ALA A 442 -2.24 -13.52 3.43
C ALA A 442 -3.63 -13.65 4.06
N ILE A 443 -3.68 -13.68 5.39
CA ILE A 443 -4.90 -13.80 6.17
C ILE A 443 -5.21 -12.45 6.81
N ILE A 444 -6.44 -11.96 6.67
CA ILE A 444 -6.93 -10.78 7.41
C ILE A 444 -7.86 -11.25 8.53
N TYR A 445 -7.67 -10.72 9.74
CA TYR A 445 -8.65 -10.84 10.82
C TYR A 445 -9.34 -9.51 11.10
N LEU A 446 -10.66 -9.55 11.17
CA LEU A 446 -11.54 -8.40 11.31
C LEU A 446 -12.35 -8.48 12.62
N PRO A 447 -11.76 -8.18 13.79
CA PRO A 447 -12.35 -8.39 15.12
C PRO A 447 -13.60 -7.56 15.45
N TYR A 448 -14.08 -6.72 14.53
CA TYR A 448 -15.28 -5.89 14.71
C TYR A 448 -16.26 -5.98 13.53
N GLN A 449 -16.02 -6.92 12.60
CA GLN A 449 -16.77 -7.06 11.36
C GLN A 449 -17.49 -8.40 11.31
N SER A 450 -18.72 -8.38 10.83
CA SER A 450 -19.43 -9.54 10.33
C SER A 450 -19.15 -9.72 8.85
N ALA A 451 -19.14 -10.96 8.38
CA ALA A 451 -19.00 -11.28 6.96
C ALA A 451 -20.04 -10.59 6.07
N GLY A 452 -21.22 -10.24 6.60
CA GLY A 452 -22.26 -9.52 5.86
C GLY A 452 -21.84 -8.16 5.29
N CYS A 453 -20.77 -7.53 5.78
CA CYS A 453 -20.30 -6.25 5.23
C CYS A 453 -19.61 -6.38 3.86
N PHE A 454 -19.29 -7.61 3.43
CA PHE A 454 -18.70 -7.90 2.13
C PHE A 454 -19.72 -8.01 1.00
N TYR A 455 -21.01 -8.23 1.31
CA TYR A 455 -22.03 -8.63 0.35
C TYR A 455 -23.15 -7.59 0.21
N ASP A 456 -23.66 -7.44 -1.01
CA ASP A 456 -24.84 -6.63 -1.29
C ASP A 456 -26.16 -7.38 -0.96
N LYS A 457 -27.29 -6.71 -1.21
CA LYS A 457 -28.63 -7.25 -0.94
C LYS A 457 -28.95 -8.51 -1.76
N ASP A 458 -28.30 -8.69 -2.90
CA ASP A 458 -28.42 -9.87 -3.77
C ASP A 458 -27.46 -10.99 -3.35
N LYS A 459 -26.75 -10.81 -2.22
CA LYS A 459 -25.71 -11.69 -1.68
C LYS A 459 -24.48 -11.81 -2.58
N LYS A 460 -24.24 -10.85 -3.48
CA LYS A 460 -23.03 -10.81 -4.31
C LYS A 460 -21.94 -10.04 -3.59
N LEU A 461 -20.68 -10.42 -3.80
CA LEU A 461 -19.53 -9.67 -3.30
C LEU A 461 -19.57 -8.23 -3.82
N THR A 462 -19.57 -7.25 -2.91
CA THR A 462 -19.60 -5.83 -3.25
C THR A 462 -18.36 -5.43 -4.05
N ARG A 463 -18.51 -4.55 -5.05
CA ARG A 463 -17.37 -4.02 -5.83
C ARG A 463 -16.98 -2.63 -5.34
N ASN A 464 -15.77 -2.49 -4.83
CA ASN A 464 -15.15 -1.24 -4.40
C ASN A 464 -13.62 -1.42 -4.28
N LYS A 465 -12.88 -0.32 -4.09
CA LYS A 465 -11.41 -0.32 -3.91
C LYS A 465 -10.90 -1.38 -2.92
N GLY A 466 -11.55 -1.50 -1.76
CA GLY A 466 -11.18 -2.48 -0.73
C GLY A 466 -11.34 -3.93 -1.19
N THR A 467 -12.48 -4.28 -1.81
CA THR A 467 -12.67 -5.65 -2.33
C THR A 467 -11.79 -5.96 -3.53
N ALA A 468 -11.50 -4.99 -4.40
CA ALA A 468 -10.57 -5.17 -5.51
C ALA A 468 -9.17 -5.54 -5.00
N ILE A 469 -8.62 -4.76 -4.06
CA ILE A 469 -7.31 -5.02 -3.44
C ILE A 469 -7.30 -6.34 -2.66
N TYR A 470 -8.36 -6.65 -1.90
CA TYR A 470 -8.44 -7.93 -1.17
C TYR A 470 -8.54 -9.13 -2.11
N SER A 471 -9.23 -9.02 -3.26
CA SER A 471 -9.32 -10.09 -4.26
C SER A 471 -7.99 -10.41 -4.95
N LEU A 472 -7.04 -9.48 -4.92
CA LEU A 472 -5.70 -9.66 -5.49
C LEU A 472 -4.65 -10.10 -4.45
N LEU A 473 -4.82 -9.69 -3.18
CA LEU A 473 -3.76 -9.80 -2.17
C LEU A 473 -4.11 -10.64 -0.94
N ALA A 474 -5.38 -10.84 -0.61
CA ALA A 474 -5.81 -11.72 0.49
C ALA A 474 -6.15 -13.12 -0.03
N ASP A 475 -5.87 -14.15 0.77
CA ASP A 475 -6.37 -15.50 0.49
C ASP A 475 -7.72 -15.71 1.17
N ILE A 476 -7.79 -15.40 2.47
CA ILE A 476 -9.01 -15.46 3.28
C ILE A 476 -9.12 -14.28 4.24
N VAL A 477 -10.35 -13.95 4.62
CA VAL A 477 -10.67 -12.98 5.66
C VAL A 477 -11.54 -13.63 6.73
N ILE A 478 -11.06 -13.63 7.96
CA ILE A 478 -11.75 -14.16 9.15
C ILE A 478 -12.49 -13.00 9.83
N CYS A 479 -13.80 -13.14 9.99
CA CYS A 479 -14.66 -12.17 10.66
C CYS A 479 -14.76 -12.43 12.17
N ASN A 480 -15.27 -11.45 12.93
CA ASN A 480 -15.36 -11.49 14.39
C ASN A 480 -16.19 -12.68 14.94
N ASP A 481 -17.20 -13.10 14.18
CA ASP A 481 -18.07 -14.22 14.49
C ASP A 481 -17.48 -15.59 14.09
N GLY A 482 -16.34 -15.60 13.39
CA GLY A 482 -15.64 -16.79 12.90
C GLY A 482 -15.94 -17.17 11.46
N TYR A 483 -16.87 -16.49 10.78
CA TYR A 483 -17.12 -16.72 9.35
C TYR A 483 -15.91 -16.31 8.51
N VAL A 484 -15.66 -17.06 7.43
CA VAL A 484 -14.50 -16.87 6.55
C VAL A 484 -14.96 -16.51 5.14
N VAL A 485 -14.44 -15.40 4.60
CA VAL A 485 -14.60 -15.04 3.18
C VAL A 485 -13.34 -15.49 2.44
N SER A 486 -13.47 -16.39 1.47
CA SER A 486 -12.34 -16.88 0.66
C SER A 486 -12.23 -16.12 -0.64
N PHE A 487 -11.16 -15.36 -0.80
CA PHE A 487 -10.86 -14.68 -2.06
C PHE A 487 -10.23 -15.63 -3.10
N GLN A 488 -9.63 -16.75 -2.67
CA GLN A 488 -9.28 -17.86 -3.56
C GLN A 488 -10.51 -18.48 -4.24
N ASP A 489 -11.66 -18.58 -3.54
CA ASP A 489 -12.94 -18.99 -4.11
C ASP A 489 -13.86 -17.78 -4.41
N LYS A 490 -13.30 -16.76 -5.10
CA LYS A 490 -14.02 -15.60 -5.67
C LYS A 490 -14.88 -14.79 -4.68
N GLY A 491 -14.52 -14.80 -3.40
CA GLY A 491 -15.22 -14.08 -2.33
C GLY A 491 -16.39 -14.86 -1.72
N LYS A 492 -16.39 -16.20 -1.79
CA LYS A 492 -17.41 -17.07 -1.19
C LYS A 492 -17.33 -17.12 0.33
N LEU A 493 -18.48 -17.30 0.98
CA LEU A 493 -18.61 -17.38 2.42
C LEU A 493 -18.54 -18.82 2.93
N TYR A 494 -17.83 -19.03 4.04
CA TYR A 494 -17.73 -20.31 4.74
C TYR A 494 -18.06 -20.17 6.23
N GLY A 495 -18.84 -21.13 6.74
CA GLY A 495 -19.19 -21.30 8.16
C GLY A 495 -20.00 -22.57 8.36
N LYS A 496 -20.54 -22.76 9.57
CA LYS A 496 -21.03 -24.07 10.09
C LYS A 496 -21.90 -24.88 9.10
N GLU A 497 -22.89 -24.23 8.47
CA GLU A 497 -23.92 -24.89 7.65
C GLU A 497 -24.28 -24.08 6.38
N ASN A 498 -23.51 -23.04 6.03
CA ASN A 498 -23.76 -22.22 4.85
C ASN A 498 -22.48 -22.04 4.03
N THR A 499 -22.57 -22.36 2.74
CA THR A 499 -21.69 -21.80 1.71
C THR A 499 -22.55 -20.90 0.82
N LEU A 500 -22.28 -19.59 0.84
CA LEU A 500 -22.92 -18.57 0.00
C LEU A 500 -21.91 -18.04 -1.01
#